data_AF-A0A1Z8NHT9-F1
#
_entry.id   AF-A0A1Z8NHT9-F1
#
_cell.length_a   1.000
_cell.length_b   1.000
_cell.length_c   1.000
_cell.angle_alpha   90.00
_cell.angle_beta   90.00
_cell.angle_gamma   90.00
#
_symmetry.space_group_name_H-M   'P 1'
#
loop_
_entity.id
_entity.type
_entity.pdbx_description
1 polymer ?
#
loop_
_entity_poly.entity_id
_entity_poly.type
_entity_poly.pdbx_seq_one_letter_code
_entity_poly.pdbx_strand_id
1 'polypeptide(L)'
;MDSANPLQQLLVRGLGTTNLVADRLKLVIQGWVSSGRIDASQAATLIDEVSGALRGDNPEAEKQAERQLERNLSHLLQDMGLARQREVDELRGRIDRLEQQLRQQRQDGEPR
;
A
#
# COMPACT_ATOMS: atom_id res chain seq x y z
N MET A 1 -16.61 -5.06 3.61
CA MET A 1 -16.94 -4.37 2.34
C MET A 1 -15.63 -3.83 1.81
N ASP A 2 -15.15 -4.42 0.73
CA ASP A 2 -13.87 -4.10 0.09
C ASP A 2 -13.83 -2.63 -0.29
N SER A 3 -13.09 -1.86 0.49
CA SER A 3 -12.53 -0.59 0.02
C SER A 3 -11.30 -0.90 -0.83
N ALA A 4 -11.44 -1.81 -1.80
CA ALA A 4 -10.47 -1.99 -2.86
C ALA A 4 -10.39 -0.64 -3.55
N ASN A 5 -9.24 0.01 -3.36
CA ASN A 5 -8.92 1.35 -3.81
C ASN A 5 -9.44 1.51 -5.25
N PRO A 6 -10.23 2.55 -5.58
CA PRO A 6 -10.83 2.71 -6.90
C PRO A 6 -9.81 2.61 -8.04
N LEU A 7 -8.55 2.95 -7.76
CA LEU A 7 -7.41 2.75 -8.68
C LEU A 7 -7.12 1.27 -8.98
N GLN A 8 -7.20 0.42 -7.97
CA GLN A 8 -6.97 -1.02 -8.09
C GLN A 8 -8.11 -1.71 -8.85
N GLN A 9 -9.35 -1.24 -8.67
CA GLN A 9 -10.50 -1.74 -9.43
C GLN A 9 -10.43 -1.31 -10.91
N LEU A 10 -9.88 -0.13 -11.20
CA LEU A 10 -9.66 0.32 -12.58
C LEU A 10 -8.52 -0.46 -13.26
N LEU A 11 -7.46 -0.79 -12.51
CA LEU A 11 -6.32 -1.59 -12.99
C LEU A 11 -6.76 -3.02 -13.36
N VAL A 12 -7.51 -3.68 -12.48
CA VAL A 12 -7.95 -5.08 -12.65
C VAL A 12 -9.00 -5.26 -13.75
N ARG A 13 -9.77 -4.21 -14.06
CA ARG A 13 -10.91 -4.32 -14.98
C ARG A 13 -10.50 -4.24 -16.45
N GLY A 14 -9.26 -3.86 -16.79
CA GLY A 14 -8.79 -3.77 -18.19
C GLY A 14 -9.61 -2.83 -19.10
N LEU A 15 -10.54 -2.07 -18.53
CA LEU A 15 -11.36 -1.09 -19.23
C LEU A 15 -10.58 0.22 -19.31
N GLY A 16 -9.66 0.25 -20.27
CA GLY A 16 -8.94 1.39 -20.85
C GLY A 16 -8.79 2.67 -20.01
N THR A 17 -7.65 2.87 -19.35
CA THR A 17 -7.15 4.20 -18.92
C THR A 17 -5.63 4.22 -18.64
N THR A 18 -4.77 3.73 -19.53
CA THR A 18 -3.30 3.88 -19.40
C THR A 18 -2.86 5.34 -19.20
N ASN A 19 -3.64 6.32 -19.68
CA ASN A 19 -3.37 7.74 -19.47
C ASN A 19 -3.84 8.26 -18.08
N LEU A 20 -5.03 7.88 -17.60
CA LEU A 20 -5.58 8.42 -16.35
C LEU A 20 -4.84 7.87 -15.11
N VAL A 21 -4.40 6.62 -15.18
CA VAL A 21 -3.58 6.00 -14.11
C VAL A 21 -2.20 6.67 -14.05
N ALA A 22 -1.59 6.96 -15.20
CA ALA A 22 -0.30 7.65 -15.27
C ALA A 22 -0.38 9.08 -14.69
N ASP A 23 -1.42 9.84 -15.05
CA ASP A 23 -1.63 11.18 -14.52
C ASP A 23 -1.89 11.17 -13.00
N ARG A 24 -2.67 10.20 -12.49
CA ARG A 24 -2.93 10.09 -11.06
C ARG A 24 -1.71 9.65 -10.26
N LEU A 25 -0.90 8.74 -10.81
CA LEU A 25 0.37 8.33 -10.22
C LEU A 25 1.34 9.51 -10.12
N LYS A 26 1.46 10.30 -11.19
CA LYS A 26 2.31 11.49 -11.24
C LYS A 26 1.93 12.50 -10.15
N LEU A 27 0.63 12.73 -9.92
CA LEU A 27 0.15 13.62 -8.86
C LEU A 27 0.51 13.14 -7.45
N VAL A 28 0.41 11.83 -7.19
CA VAL A 28 0.77 11.25 -5.87
C VAL A 28 2.27 11.38 -5.63
N ILE A 29 3.09 11.03 -6.63
CA ILE A 29 4.55 11.14 -6.56
C ILE A 29 4.98 12.60 -6.36
N GLN A 30 4.37 13.54 -7.09
CA GLN A 30 4.63 14.98 -6.89
C GLN A 30 4.26 15.46 -5.48
N GLY A 31 3.17 14.95 -4.90
CA GLY A 31 2.80 15.23 -3.51
C GLY A 31 3.82 14.69 -2.49
N TRP A 32 4.48 13.58 -2.80
CA TRP A 32 5.54 13.02 -1.95
C TRP A 32 6.86 13.79 -2.08
N VAL A 33 7.19 14.28 -3.29
CA VAL A 33 8.35 15.17 -3.50
C VAL A 33 8.15 16.50 -2.78
N SER A 34 6.97 17.12 -2.91
CA SER A 34 6.70 18.43 -2.30
C SER A 34 6.62 18.38 -0.77
N SER A 35 6.25 17.23 -0.21
CA SER A 35 6.28 16.99 1.25
C SER A 35 7.65 16.55 1.77
N GLY A 36 8.66 16.43 0.90
CA GLY A 36 10.02 16.03 1.26
C GLY A 36 10.15 14.55 1.64
N ARG A 37 9.14 13.72 1.33
CA ARG A 37 9.13 12.29 1.66
C ARG A 37 9.98 11.45 0.69
N ILE A 38 10.14 11.92 -0.55
CA ILE A 38 11.01 11.34 -1.57
C ILE A 38 11.75 12.45 -2.30
N ASP A 39 12.95 12.16 -2.78
CA ASP A 39 13.68 13.10 -3.64
C ASP A 39 13.24 12.97 -5.12
N ALA A 40 13.63 13.96 -5.92
CA ALA A 40 13.24 14.03 -7.33
C ALA A 40 13.80 12.88 -8.19
N SER A 41 14.93 12.27 -7.80
CA SER A 41 15.52 11.14 -8.52
C SER A 41 14.75 9.85 -8.27
N GLN A 42 14.35 9.60 -7.02
CA GLN A 42 13.50 8.46 -6.64
C GLN A 42 12.12 8.53 -7.31
N ALA A 43 11.55 9.72 -7.40
CA ALA A 43 10.31 9.98 -8.11
C ALA A 43 10.38 9.61 -9.60
N ALA A 44 11.49 9.93 -10.28
CA ALA A 44 11.67 9.63 -11.69
C ALA A 44 11.78 8.12 -11.94
N THR A 45 12.51 7.40 -11.09
CA THR A 45 12.65 5.94 -11.18
C THR A 45 11.31 5.23 -11.03
N LEU A 46 10.47 5.64 -10.07
CA LEU A 46 9.14 5.05 -9.87
C LEU A 46 8.21 5.25 -11.06
N ILE A 47 8.25 6.43 -11.68
CA ILE A 47 7.45 6.72 -12.88
C ILE A 47 7.89 5.82 -14.04
N ASP A 48 9.20 5.63 -14.22
CA ASP A 48 9.76 4.83 -15.31
C ASP A 48 9.45 3.33 -15.12
N GLU A 49 9.58 2.80 -13.89
CA GLU A 49 9.25 1.42 -13.55
C GLU A 49 7.77 1.10 -13.78
N VAL A 50 6.86 1.98 -13.35
CA VAL A 50 5.42 1.80 -13.58
C VAL A 50 5.08 1.93 -15.07
N SER A 51 5.70 2.88 -15.78
CA SER A 51 5.48 3.05 -17.22
C SER A 51 5.99 1.84 -18.02
N GLY A 52 7.09 1.24 -17.58
CA GLY A 52 7.64 0.01 -18.14
C GLY A 52 6.74 -1.19 -17.90
N ALA A 53 6.21 -1.34 -16.68
CA ALA A 53 5.28 -2.41 -16.32
C ALA A 53 3.97 -2.32 -17.14
N LEU A 54 3.46 -1.11 -17.36
CA LEU A 54 2.23 -0.85 -18.11
C LEU A 54 2.35 -1.06 -19.62
N ARG A 55 3.57 -1.13 -20.18
CA ARG A 55 3.79 -1.38 -21.63
C ARG A 55 3.46 -2.80 -22.07
N GLY A 56 3.40 -3.77 -21.14
CA GLY A 56 2.76 -5.07 -21.40
C GLY A 56 3.40 -5.96 -22.47
N ASP A 57 4.65 -5.73 -22.87
CA ASP A 57 5.28 -6.46 -23.99
C ASP A 57 5.70 -7.91 -23.67
N ASN A 58 5.62 -8.35 -22.41
CA ASN A 58 5.98 -9.72 -22.02
C ASN A 58 5.29 -10.15 -20.69
N PRO A 59 4.48 -11.22 -20.67
CA PRO A 59 3.76 -11.67 -19.47
C PRO A 59 4.68 -12.15 -18.32
N GLU A 60 5.91 -12.59 -18.63
CA GLU A 60 6.92 -12.88 -17.61
C GLU A 60 7.52 -11.59 -17.03
N ALA A 61 7.65 -10.54 -17.86
CA ALA A 61 8.11 -9.23 -17.42
C ALA A 61 7.05 -8.52 -16.58
N GLU A 62 5.76 -8.70 -16.87
CA GLU A 62 4.65 -8.17 -16.06
C GLU A 62 4.67 -8.77 -14.65
N LYS A 63 4.74 -10.10 -14.51
CA LYS A 63 4.87 -10.77 -13.21
C LYS A 63 6.15 -10.39 -12.46
N GLN A 64 7.24 -10.12 -13.18
CA GLN A 64 8.47 -9.67 -12.57
C GLN A 64 8.36 -8.21 -12.09
N ALA A 65 7.74 -7.35 -12.91
CA ALA A 65 7.50 -5.95 -12.61
C ALA A 65 6.53 -5.78 -11.44
N GLU A 66 5.43 -6.53 -11.39
CA GLU A 66 4.49 -6.56 -10.25
C GLU A 66 5.23 -6.88 -8.96
N ARG A 67 5.99 -7.98 -8.96
CA ARG A 67 6.76 -8.41 -7.78
C ARG A 67 7.83 -7.39 -7.39
N GLN A 68 8.41 -6.68 -8.35
CA GLN A 68 9.43 -5.66 -8.09
C GLN A 68 8.81 -4.37 -7.56
N LEU A 69 7.67 -3.96 -8.12
CA LEU A 69 6.84 -2.85 -7.63
C LEU A 69 6.37 -3.10 -6.20
N GLU A 70 5.85 -4.29 -5.89
CA GLU A 70 5.42 -4.64 -4.52
C GLU A 70 6.57 -4.52 -3.52
N ARG A 71 7.77 -5.00 -3.89
CA ARG A 71 8.96 -4.90 -3.04
C ARG A 71 9.41 -3.46 -2.86
N ASN A 72 9.56 -2.71 -3.96
CA ASN A 72 10.00 -1.32 -3.94
C ASN A 72 9.02 -0.45 -3.14
N LEU A 73 7.72 -0.64 -3.33
CA LEU A 73 6.69 0.06 -2.56
C LEU A 73 6.75 -0.30 -1.07
N SER A 74 6.90 -1.59 -0.73
CA SER A 74 7.05 -2.04 0.65
C SER A 74 8.27 -1.40 1.34
N HIS A 75 9.41 -1.34 0.66
CA HIS A 75 10.61 -0.68 1.15
C HIS A 75 10.41 0.83 1.35
N LEU A 76 9.81 1.52 0.37
CA LEU A 76 9.51 2.94 0.47
C LEU A 76 8.56 3.26 1.64
N LEU A 77 7.52 2.44 1.85
CA LEU A 77 6.61 2.61 2.99
C LEU A 77 7.34 2.45 4.33
N GLN A 78 8.28 1.49 4.40
CA GLN A 78 9.11 1.26 5.58
C GLN A 78 10.07 2.44 5.84
N ASP A 79 10.74 2.95 4.81
CA ASP A 79 11.68 4.06 4.90
C ASP A 79 10.98 5.38 5.26
N MET A 80 9.75 5.57 4.81
CA MET A 80 8.90 6.70 5.20
C MET A 80 8.31 6.58 6.61
N GLY A 81 8.55 5.47 7.32
CA GLY A 81 7.98 5.21 8.64
C GLY A 81 6.45 5.08 8.64
N LEU A 82 5.85 4.77 7.50
CA LEU A 82 4.41 4.57 7.38
C LEU A 82 4.07 3.17 7.87
N ALA A 83 3.21 3.07 8.88
CA ALA A 83 2.75 1.79 9.41
C ALA A 83 2.08 0.97 8.29
N ARG A 84 2.55 -0.26 8.07
CA ARG A 84 1.93 -1.15 7.09
C ARG A 84 0.58 -1.62 7.62
N GLN A 85 -0.35 -1.91 6.71
CA GLN A 85 -1.67 -2.43 7.08
C GLN A 85 -1.56 -3.67 7.98
N ARG A 86 -0.61 -4.58 7.68
CA ARG A 86 -0.32 -5.76 8.49
C ARG A 86 0.08 -5.43 9.93
N GLU A 87 0.88 -4.39 10.11
CA GLU A 87 1.34 -3.96 11.45
C GLU A 87 0.17 -3.32 12.22
N VAL A 88 -0.69 -2.57 11.54
CA VAL A 88 -1.93 -2.03 12.12
C VAL A 88 -2.89 -3.16 12.52
N ASP A 89 -3.07 -4.16 11.67
CA ASP A 89 -3.94 -5.31 11.94
C ASP A 89 -3.40 -6.17 13.10
N GLU A 90 -2.08 -6.34 13.19
CA GLU A 90 -1.44 -7.02 14.31
C GLU A 90 -1.64 -6.25 15.62
N LEU A 91 -1.45 -4.92 15.60
CA LEU A 91 -1.70 -4.07 16.76
C LEU A 91 -3.17 -4.12 17.19
N ARG A 92 -4.11 -4.11 16.25
CA ARG A 92 -5.54 -4.26 16.53
C ARG A 92 -5.83 -5.60 17.21
N GLY A 93 -5.32 -6.71 16.65
CA GLY A 93 -5.51 -8.02 17.26
C GLY A 93 -4.86 -8.14 18.65
N ARG A 94 -3.74 -7.44 18.90
CA ARG A 94 -3.13 -7.35 20.23
C ARG A 94 -4.03 -6.58 21.20
N ILE A 95 -4.64 -5.47 20.78
CA ILE A 95 -5.59 -4.69 21.59
C ILE A 95 -6.82 -5.54 21.93
N ASP A 96 -7.40 -6.21 20.94
CA ASP A 96 -8.59 -7.05 21.16
C ASP A 96 -8.35 -8.12 22.25
N ARG A 97 -7.17 -8.77 22.22
CA ARG A 97 -6.78 -9.75 23.24
C ARG A 97 -6.61 -9.14 24.62
N LEU A 98 -5.99 -7.95 24.72
CA LEU A 98 -5.83 -7.24 25.98
C LEU A 98 -7.19 -6.83 26.57
N GLU A 99 -8.11 -6.35 25.73
CA GLU A 99 -9.46 -6.01 26.18
C GLU A 99 -10.22 -7.25 26.66
N GLN A 100 -10.04 -8.39 26.02
CA GLN A 100 -10.67 -9.63 26.45
C GLN A 100 -10.10 -10.14 27.79
N GLN A 101 -8.78 -10.04 27.99
CA GLN A 101 -8.13 -10.36 29.27
C GLN A 101 -8.63 -9.45 30.40
N LEU A 102 -8.76 -8.14 30.16
CA LEU A 102 -9.29 -7.20 31.14
C LEU A 102 -10.75 -7.48 31.49
N ARG A 103 -11.57 -7.86 30.51
CA ARG A 103 -12.97 -8.25 30.74
C ARG A 103 -13.06 -9.49 31.63
N GLN A 104 -12.24 -10.50 31.37
CA GLN A 104 -12.20 -11.73 32.16
C GLN A 104 -11.78 -11.45 33.61
N GLN A 105 -10.70 -10.68 33.81
CA GLN A 105 -10.21 -10.33 35.15
C GLN A 105 -11.24 -9.55 35.99
N ARG A 106 -12.05 -8.69 35.36
CA ARG A 106 -13.12 -7.98 36.07
C ARG A 106 -14.27 -8.89 36.46
N GLN A 107 -14.62 -9.87 35.63
CA GLN A 107 -15.69 -10.83 35.92
C GLN A 107 -15.29 -11.81 37.03
N ASP A 108 -14.01 -12.19 37.10
CA ASP A 108 -13.49 -13.07 38.14
C ASP A 108 -13.32 -12.36 39.51
N GLY A 109 -13.42 -11.03 39.54
CA GLY A 109 -13.23 -10.18 40.73
C GLY A 109 -14.50 -9.72 41.46
N GLU A 110 -15.70 -10.00 40.94
CA GLU A 110 -16.97 -9.76 41.67
C GLU A 110 -17.42 -11.02 42.42
N PRO A 111 -17.33 -11.07 43.77
CA PRO A 111 -18.01 -12.10 44.54
C PRO A 111 -19.52 -11.81 44.53
N ARG A 112 -20.30 -12.83 44.14
CA ARG A 112 -21.76 -12.87 44.25
C ARG A 112 -22.23 -12.89 45.71
#